data_AF-A0A1F4BCV8-F1
#
_entry.id   AF-A0A1F4BCV8-F1
#
_cell.length_a   1.000
_cell.length_b   1.000
_cell.length_c   1.000
_cell.angle_alpha   90.00
_cell.angle_beta   90.00
_cell.angle_gamma   90.00
#
_symmetry.space_group_name_H-M   'P 1'
#
loop_
_entity.id
_entity.type
_entity.pdbx_description
1 polymer ?
#
loop_
_entity_poly.entity_id
_entity_poly.type
_entity_poly.pdbx_seq_one_letter_code
_entity_poly.pdbx_strand_id
1 'polypeptide(L)'
;MKVLVVALCAAALALAPAAVAQKKGQKKGPKHVRPKVERLACRLGTEDQHARIAVELVNGKVNRFAYYSKWKPRTCSMEVERGDAYSSWAETGNTIVVTLIEDKGAFLIDHERNRYHFIFREIDRMRYCGMEGKVSGSLTIFRGKPQCLLEGVMEKGEDMIEIDKTSTQATTPK
;
A
#
# COMPACT_ATOMS: atom_id res chain seq x y z
N MET A 1 -3.51 99.63 -9.63
CA MET A 1 -3.99 98.30 -9.20
C MET A 1 -4.28 97.45 -10.44
N LYS A 2 -3.67 96.26 -10.50
CA LYS A 2 -3.99 95.07 -11.32
C LYS A 2 -4.13 95.20 -12.85
N VAL A 3 -3.07 94.71 -13.51
CA VAL A 3 -2.98 94.24 -14.90
C VAL A 3 -3.88 93.02 -15.12
N LEU A 4 -4.49 92.88 -16.30
CA LEU A 4 -4.84 91.55 -16.83
C LEU A 4 -4.73 91.50 -18.36
N VAL A 5 -3.80 90.63 -18.78
CA VAL A 5 -3.51 90.14 -20.13
C VAL A 5 -4.56 89.07 -20.48
N VAL A 6 -5.07 89.05 -21.71
CA VAL A 6 -5.78 87.88 -22.26
C VAL A 6 -5.04 87.40 -23.51
N ALA A 7 -4.49 86.20 -23.38
CA ALA A 7 -3.70 85.49 -24.38
C ALA A 7 -4.59 84.67 -25.32
N LEU A 8 -4.20 84.63 -26.61
CA LEU A 8 -4.60 83.60 -27.56
C LEU A 8 -4.08 82.23 -27.10
N CYS A 9 -4.85 81.16 -27.31
CA CYS A 9 -4.27 79.83 -27.51
C CYS A 9 -5.14 78.98 -28.43
N ALA A 10 -4.54 78.53 -29.53
CA ALA A 10 -5.11 77.71 -30.57
C ALA A 10 -5.25 76.24 -30.13
N ALA A 11 -6.32 75.58 -30.58
CA ALA A 11 -6.57 74.17 -30.36
C ALA A 11 -5.76 73.29 -31.33
N ALA A 12 -5.00 72.34 -30.79
CA ALA A 12 -4.36 71.27 -31.55
C ALA A 12 -5.13 69.95 -31.32
N LEU A 13 -5.63 69.35 -32.40
CA LEU A 13 -6.25 68.03 -32.45
C LEU A 13 -5.18 66.94 -32.31
N ALA A 14 -5.30 66.10 -31.28
CA ALA A 14 -4.50 64.89 -31.10
C ALA A 14 -5.27 63.65 -31.58
N LEU A 15 -4.74 62.95 -32.59
CA LEU A 15 -5.18 61.63 -33.02
C LEU A 15 -4.57 60.56 -32.09
N ALA A 16 -5.41 59.77 -31.43
CA ALA A 16 -4.99 58.64 -30.60
C ALA A 16 -4.92 57.33 -31.43
N PRO A 17 -3.88 56.50 -31.27
CA PRO A 17 -3.82 55.18 -31.91
C PRO A 17 -4.65 54.15 -31.13
N ALA A 18 -5.49 53.41 -31.84
CA ALA A 18 -6.28 52.29 -31.31
C ALA A 18 -5.37 51.12 -30.90
N ALA A 19 -5.37 50.80 -29.60
CA ALA A 19 -4.66 49.65 -29.06
C ALA A 19 -5.36 48.34 -29.47
N VAL A 20 -4.69 47.52 -30.28
CA VAL A 20 -5.11 46.16 -30.63
C VAL A 20 -4.89 45.25 -29.41
N ALA A 21 -5.98 44.84 -28.77
CA ALA A 21 -5.96 43.90 -27.65
C ALA A 21 -5.56 42.50 -28.14
N GLN A 22 -4.29 42.14 -27.94
CA GLN A 22 -3.82 40.77 -28.11
C GLN A 22 -4.43 39.86 -27.02
N LYS A 23 -5.35 38.97 -27.41
CA LYS A 23 -5.82 37.87 -26.57
C LYS A 23 -4.65 36.90 -26.31
N LYS A 24 -3.98 37.06 -25.17
CA LYS A 24 -3.02 36.09 -24.64
C LYS A 24 -3.73 34.75 -24.43
N GLY A 25 -3.41 33.78 -25.27
CA GLY A 25 -3.82 32.39 -25.08
C GLY A 25 -3.29 31.88 -23.74
N GLN A 26 -4.20 31.60 -22.80
CA GLN A 26 -3.87 30.94 -21.55
C GLN A 26 -3.32 29.54 -21.87
N LYS A 27 -2.03 29.32 -21.61
CA LYS A 27 -1.44 27.98 -21.56
C LYS A 27 -2.17 27.21 -20.47
N LYS A 28 -2.99 26.22 -20.85
CA LYS A 28 -3.61 25.28 -19.91
C LYS A 28 -2.50 24.62 -19.10
N GLY A 29 -2.53 24.81 -17.78
CA GLY A 29 -1.58 24.20 -16.86
C GLY A 29 -1.57 22.67 -16.99
N PRO A 30 -0.50 22.00 -16.53
CA PRO A 30 -0.39 20.55 -16.61
C PRO A 30 -1.58 19.90 -15.90
N LYS A 31 -2.33 19.05 -16.63
CA LYS A 31 -3.42 18.27 -16.06
C LYS A 31 -2.85 17.33 -15.00
N HIS A 32 -3.27 17.50 -13.76
CA HIS A 32 -2.90 16.59 -12.67
C HIS A 32 -3.56 15.23 -12.92
N VAL A 33 -2.77 14.23 -13.31
CA VAL A 33 -3.26 12.86 -13.52
C VAL A 33 -3.43 12.22 -12.14
N ARG A 34 -4.66 11.85 -11.79
CA ARG A 34 -4.93 11.13 -10.54
C ARG A 34 -4.30 9.74 -10.60
N PRO A 35 -3.68 9.24 -9.51
CA PRO A 35 -3.13 7.90 -9.48
C PRO A 35 -4.25 6.86 -9.66
N LYS A 36 -3.97 5.82 -10.44
CA LYS A 36 -4.90 4.69 -10.62
C LYS A 36 -4.72 3.71 -9.46
N VAL A 37 -5.76 3.54 -8.66
CA VAL A 37 -5.78 2.59 -7.52
C VAL A 37 -6.53 1.32 -7.93
N GLU A 38 -5.94 0.15 -7.69
CA GLU A 38 -6.54 -1.16 -7.92
C GLU A 38 -6.38 -2.01 -6.66
N ARG A 39 -7.42 -2.74 -6.26
CA ARG A 39 -7.42 -3.60 -5.08
C ARG A 39 -7.63 -5.04 -5.48
N LEU A 40 -6.70 -5.90 -5.09
CA LEU A 40 -6.79 -7.34 -5.26
C LEU A 40 -7.07 -7.95 -3.88
N ALA A 41 -7.99 -8.90 -3.81
CA ALA A 41 -8.25 -9.62 -2.58
C ALA A 41 -8.62 -11.08 -2.86
N CYS A 42 -8.24 -11.96 -1.95
CA CYS A 42 -8.65 -13.36 -1.99
C CYS A 42 -8.83 -13.93 -0.57
N ARG A 43 -9.54 -15.05 -0.50
CA ARG A 43 -9.71 -15.85 0.72
C ARG A 43 -9.54 -17.33 0.38
N LEU A 44 -8.90 -18.07 1.27
CA LEU A 44 -8.73 -19.51 1.18
C LEU A 44 -9.04 -20.16 2.53
N GLY A 45 -9.68 -21.33 2.53
CA GLY A 45 -10.02 -22.09 3.74
C GLY A 45 -11.43 -21.83 4.32
N THR A 46 -11.67 -22.31 5.54
CA THR A 46 -12.97 -22.34 6.21
C THR A 46 -13.12 -21.19 7.23
N GLU A 47 -14.13 -21.22 8.10
CA GLU A 47 -14.27 -20.17 9.12
C GLU A 47 -13.16 -20.20 10.17
N ASP A 48 -12.67 -21.40 10.51
CA ASP A 48 -11.76 -21.61 11.63
C ASP A 48 -10.32 -21.91 11.23
N GLN A 49 -10.12 -22.14 9.94
CA GLN A 49 -8.81 -22.30 9.33
C GLN A 49 -8.81 -21.60 7.96
N HIS A 50 -8.34 -20.36 7.90
CA HIS A 50 -8.28 -19.61 6.65
C HIS A 50 -7.14 -18.61 6.56
N ALA A 51 -6.84 -18.22 5.33
CA ALA A 51 -6.04 -17.05 4.99
C ALA A 51 -6.86 -16.04 4.18
N ARG A 52 -6.55 -14.77 4.34
CA ARG A 52 -7.08 -13.63 3.58
C ARG A 52 -5.93 -12.73 3.22
N ILE A 53 -6.01 -12.20 2.01
CA ILE A 53 -4.93 -11.42 1.42
C ILE A 53 -5.58 -10.24 0.74
N ALA A 54 -5.00 -9.06 0.92
CA ALA A 54 -5.35 -7.86 0.19
C ALA A 54 -4.08 -7.16 -0.29
N VAL A 55 -4.09 -6.73 -1.54
CA VAL A 55 -3.01 -5.97 -2.16
C VAL A 55 -3.59 -4.72 -2.80
N GLU A 56 -3.07 -3.56 -2.43
CA GLU A 56 -3.38 -2.32 -3.10
C GLU A 56 -2.26 -1.97 -4.08
N LEU A 57 -2.66 -1.73 -5.33
CA LEU A 57 -1.77 -1.31 -6.40
C LEU A 57 -2.02 0.17 -6.71
N VAL A 58 -0.95 0.95 -6.76
CA VAL A 58 -0.96 2.34 -7.22
C VAL A 58 -0.17 2.41 -8.52
N ASN A 59 -0.83 2.79 -9.61
CA ASN A 59 -0.26 2.80 -10.97
C ASN A 59 0.35 1.44 -11.36
N GLY A 60 -0.25 0.34 -10.91
CA GLY A 60 0.18 -1.03 -11.19
C GLY A 60 1.31 -1.57 -10.29
N LYS A 61 1.88 -0.75 -9.41
CA LYS A 61 2.89 -1.17 -8.42
C LYS A 61 2.25 -1.45 -7.07
N VAL A 62 2.78 -2.44 -6.34
CA VAL A 62 2.32 -2.74 -4.98
C VAL A 62 2.61 -1.55 -4.07
N ASN A 63 1.57 -0.99 -3.46
CA ASN A 63 1.64 0.09 -2.50
C ASN A 63 1.39 -0.38 -1.07
N ARG A 64 0.43 -1.31 -0.89
CA ARG A 64 0.07 -1.90 0.40
C ARG A 64 -0.15 -3.39 0.27
N PHE A 65 0.28 -4.14 1.28
CA PHE A 65 0.06 -5.57 1.41
C PHE A 65 -0.52 -5.87 2.79
N ALA A 66 -1.59 -6.67 2.83
CA ALA A 66 -2.17 -7.16 4.06
C ALA A 66 -2.41 -8.67 3.97
N TYR A 67 -1.96 -9.38 4.99
CA TYR A 67 -2.17 -10.79 5.21
C TYR A 67 -2.86 -11.00 6.55
N TYR A 68 -3.89 -11.83 6.55
CA TYR A 68 -4.54 -12.31 7.75
C TYR A 68 -4.71 -13.82 7.64
N SER A 69 -4.35 -14.54 8.69
CA SER A 69 -4.70 -15.95 8.82
C SER A 69 -5.30 -16.25 10.18
N LYS A 70 -6.14 -17.27 10.20
CA LYS A 70 -6.78 -17.80 11.38
C LYS A 70 -6.61 -19.30 11.35
N TRP A 71 -6.11 -19.85 12.45
CA TRP A 71 -6.15 -21.26 12.78
C TRP A 71 -6.54 -21.32 14.24
N LYS A 72 -7.84 -21.53 14.54
CA LYS A 72 -8.34 -21.40 15.91
C LYS A 72 -7.48 -22.20 16.91
N PRO A 73 -7.14 -21.62 18.08
CA PRO A 73 -7.54 -20.29 18.56
C PRO A 73 -6.64 -19.14 18.08
N ARG A 74 -5.65 -19.41 17.24
CA ARG A 74 -4.62 -18.47 16.83
C ARG A 74 -5.02 -17.65 15.60
N THR A 75 -4.47 -16.44 15.54
CA THR A 75 -4.58 -15.54 14.39
C THR A 75 -3.22 -14.93 14.11
N CYS A 76 -2.92 -14.67 12.84
CA CYS A 76 -1.76 -13.91 12.43
C CYS A 76 -2.18 -12.80 11.49
N SER A 77 -1.67 -11.59 11.71
CA SER A 77 -1.94 -10.43 10.87
C SER A 77 -0.65 -9.69 10.58
N MET A 78 -0.38 -9.44 9.30
CA MET A 78 0.71 -8.61 8.84
C MET A 78 0.17 -7.59 7.86
N GLU A 79 0.52 -6.34 8.07
CA GLU A 79 0.19 -5.25 7.17
C GLU A 79 1.43 -4.39 7.00
N VAL A 80 1.75 -4.07 5.75
CA VAL A 80 2.81 -3.12 5.42
C VAL A 80 2.35 -2.22 4.29
N GLU A 81 2.80 -0.97 4.35
CA GLU A 81 2.51 0.06 3.36
C GLU A 81 3.77 0.85 3.03
N ARG A 82 3.90 1.27 1.78
CA ARG A 82 5.01 2.13 1.37
C ARG A 82 4.99 3.43 2.16
N GLY A 83 6.13 3.76 2.76
CA GLY A 83 6.28 4.97 3.56
C GLY A 83 5.76 4.84 4.99
N ASP A 84 5.37 3.63 5.43
CA ASP A 84 5.16 3.38 6.84
C ASP A 84 6.49 3.43 7.63
N ALA A 85 6.39 3.44 8.96
CA ALA A 85 7.56 3.49 9.84
C ALA A 85 8.19 2.11 10.09
N TYR A 86 7.61 1.04 9.55
CA TYR A 86 7.89 -0.34 9.95
C TYR A 86 8.45 -1.22 8.82
N SER A 87 8.58 -0.66 7.61
CA SER A 87 9.08 -1.37 6.45
C SER A 87 9.90 -0.46 5.53
N SER A 88 10.87 -1.05 4.86
CA SER A 88 11.62 -0.43 3.78
C SER A 88 11.46 -1.26 2.51
N TRP A 89 11.43 -0.57 1.37
CA TRP A 89 11.08 -1.17 0.09
C TRP A 89 12.17 -0.87 -0.94
N ALA A 90 12.78 -1.91 -1.51
CA ALA A 90 13.75 -1.79 -2.60
C ALA A 90 13.20 -2.46 -3.86
N GLU A 91 13.28 -1.80 -5.01
CA GLU A 91 12.79 -2.33 -6.29
C GLU A 91 13.95 -2.66 -7.21
N THR A 92 13.90 -3.81 -7.89
CA THR A 92 14.83 -4.19 -8.94
C THR A 92 14.08 -4.94 -10.04
N GLY A 93 13.81 -4.27 -11.15
CA GLY A 93 13.02 -4.83 -12.24
C GLY A 93 11.61 -5.22 -11.79
N ASN A 94 11.30 -6.51 -11.88
CA ASN A 94 10.01 -7.07 -11.48
C ASN A 94 9.97 -7.58 -10.03
N THR A 95 11.06 -7.41 -9.28
CA THR A 95 11.18 -7.88 -7.90
C THR A 95 11.20 -6.69 -6.96
N ILE A 96 10.47 -6.81 -5.85
CA ILE A 96 10.44 -5.85 -4.77
C ILE A 96 10.87 -6.57 -3.50
N VAL A 97 11.86 -6.05 -2.80
CA VAL A 97 12.27 -6.53 -1.48
C VAL A 97 11.61 -5.64 -0.44
N VAL A 98 10.83 -6.25 0.45
CA VAL A 98 10.25 -5.58 1.61
C VAL A 98 10.98 -6.07 2.85
N THR A 99 11.75 -5.20 3.48
CA THR A 99 12.48 -5.49 4.71
C THR A 99 11.71 -4.88 5.89
N LEU A 100 11.38 -5.73 6.86
CA LEU A 100 10.70 -5.34 8.09
C LEU A 100 11.75 -4.81 9.07
N ILE A 101 11.39 -3.80 9.88
CA ILE A 101 12.32 -3.25 10.88
C ILE A 101 12.68 -4.28 11.96
N GLU A 102 13.70 -3.96 12.79
CA GLU A 102 14.10 -4.77 13.96
C GLU A 102 14.42 -6.24 13.64
N ASP A 103 14.96 -6.49 12.45
CA ASP A 103 15.31 -7.83 11.95
C ASP A 103 14.13 -8.83 12.02
N LYS A 104 12.90 -8.31 11.86
CA LYS A 104 11.65 -9.10 11.89
C LYS A 104 11.39 -9.89 10.61
N GLY A 105 12.37 -9.90 9.71
CA GLY A 105 12.39 -10.68 8.48
C GLY A 105 12.19 -9.82 7.24
N ALA A 106 12.11 -10.48 6.09
CA ALA A 106 11.86 -9.84 4.82
C ALA A 106 10.96 -10.70 3.95
N PHE A 107 10.33 -10.09 2.98
CA PHE A 107 9.67 -10.83 1.92
C PHE A 107 9.91 -10.21 0.56
N LEU A 108 9.92 -11.07 -0.44
CA LEU A 108 10.06 -10.68 -1.84
C LEU A 108 8.69 -10.62 -2.47
N ILE A 109 8.51 -9.69 -3.39
CA ILE A 109 7.33 -9.59 -4.25
C ILE A 109 7.81 -9.63 -5.69
N ASP A 110 7.59 -10.76 -6.34
CA ASP A 110 7.76 -10.88 -7.78
C ASP A 110 6.43 -10.58 -8.44
N HIS A 111 6.43 -9.62 -9.37
CA HIS A 111 5.22 -9.23 -10.08
C HIS A 111 5.33 -9.45 -11.59
N GLU A 112 4.24 -9.95 -12.15
CA GLU A 112 4.01 -10.04 -13.58
C GLU A 112 2.67 -9.40 -13.91
N ARG A 113 2.35 -9.33 -15.21
CA ARG A 113 1.14 -8.66 -15.71
C ARG A 113 -0.14 -9.03 -14.95
N ASN A 114 -0.31 -10.31 -14.60
CA ASN A 114 -1.54 -10.84 -14.00
C ASN A 114 -1.35 -11.56 -12.67
N ARG A 115 -0.13 -11.59 -12.11
CA ARG A 115 0.14 -12.26 -10.83
C ARG A 115 1.12 -11.48 -9.97
N TYR A 116 0.94 -11.58 -8.67
CA TYR A 116 1.87 -11.12 -7.66
C TYR A 116 2.19 -12.29 -6.75
N HIS A 117 3.47 -12.64 -6.70
CA HIS A 117 4.01 -13.75 -5.93
C HIS A 117 4.83 -13.21 -4.77
N PHE A 118 4.41 -13.52 -3.57
CA PHE A 118 5.00 -13.08 -2.31
C PHE A 118 5.76 -14.25 -1.70
N ILE A 119 7.03 -14.05 -1.39
CA ILE A 119 7.90 -15.08 -0.81
C ILE A 119 8.34 -14.59 0.57
N PHE A 120 7.81 -15.21 1.62
CA PHE A 120 8.14 -14.87 3.00
C PHE A 120 9.41 -15.59 3.43
N ARG A 121 10.37 -14.85 3.99
CA ARG A 121 11.63 -15.39 4.49
C ARG A 121 11.81 -15.00 5.94
N GLU A 122 11.63 -15.98 6.82
CA GLU A 122 11.95 -15.89 8.24
C GLU A 122 11.27 -14.73 8.98
N ILE A 123 10.00 -14.46 8.64
CA ILE A 123 9.23 -13.39 9.29
C ILE A 123 8.92 -13.80 10.73
N ASP A 124 9.23 -12.94 11.70
CA ASP A 124 9.03 -13.22 13.12
C ASP A 124 7.54 -13.40 13.46
N ARG A 125 7.16 -14.63 13.86
CA ARG A 125 5.77 -14.93 14.25
C ARG A 125 5.34 -14.20 15.51
N MET A 126 6.26 -13.80 16.40
CA MET A 126 5.86 -13.20 17.67
C MET A 126 5.19 -11.85 17.41
N ARG A 127 5.80 -11.06 16.53
CA ARG A 127 5.31 -9.73 16.17
C ARG A 127 3.93 -9.77 15.49
N TYR A 128 3.69 -10.75 14.62
CA TYR A 128 2.50 -10.78 13.75
C TYR A 128 1.44 -11.80 14.17
N CYS A 129 1.84 -12.88 14.82
CA CYS A 129 1.01 -14.02 15.17
C CYS A 129 0.93 -14.28 16.69
N GLY A 130 1.71 -13.57 17.53
CA GLY A 130 1.73 -13.75 18.99
C GLY A 130 2.19 -15.14 19.42
N MET A 131 3.11 -15.75 18.67
CA MET A 131 3.73 -17.04 18.97
C MET A 131 5.17 -17.08 18.48
N GLU A 132 6.01 -17.88 19.11
CA GLU A 132 7.42 -18.01 18.70
C GLU A 132 7.54 -18.71 17.33
N GLY A 133 8.72 -18.59 16.75
CA GLY A 133 9.06 -19.16 15.46
C GLY A 133 9.02 -18.17 14.30
N LYS A 134 9.17 -18.72 13.09
CA LYS A 134 9.28 -17.94 11.86
C LYS A 134 8.21 -18.35 10.85
N VAL A 135 7.74 -17.40 10.03
CA VAL A 135 6.90 -17.66 8.87
C VAL A 135 7.79 -17.70 7.64
N SER A 136 7.79 -18.84 6.98
CA SER A 136 8.39 -19.03 5.66
C SER A 136 7.34 -19.65 4.75
N GLY A 137 7.38 -19.31 3.46
CA GLY A 137 6.41 -19.83 2.50
C GLY A 137 6.14 -18.85 1.37
N SER A 138 5.11 -19.15 0.59
CA SER A 138 4.74 -18.37 -0.58
C SER A 138 3.25 -18.12 -0.66
N LEU A 139 2.91 -17.04 -1.36
CA LEU A 139 1.54 -16.62 -1.57
C LEU A 139 1.42 -16.01 -2.95
N THR A 140 0.44 -16.43 -3.73
CA THR A 140 0.20 -15.88 -5.06
C THR A 140 -1.22 -15.36 -5.19
N ILE A 141 -1.36 -14.08 -5.55
CA ILE A 141 -2.64 -13.48 -5.92
C ILE A 141 -2.67 -13.18 -7.42
N PHE A 142 -3.81 -13.46 -8.04
CA PHE A 142 -4.02 -13.24 -9.47
C PHE A 142 -5.00 -12.11 -9.70
N ARG A 143 -4.71 -11.26 -10.69
CA ARG A 143 -5.66 -10.22 -11.10
C ARG A 143 -6.94 -10.86 -11.64
N GLY A 144 -8.09 -10.33 -11.22
CA GLY A 144 -9.40 -10.77 -11.67
C GLY A 144 -9.84 -12.16 -11.17
N LYS A 145 -9.10 -12.81 -10.27
CA LYS A 145 -9.52 -14.07 -9.65
C LYS A 145 -9.74 -13.90 -8.15
N PRO A 146 -10.81 -14.48 -7.58
CA PRO A 146 -11.06 -14.43 -6.14
C PRO A 146 -10.25 -15.46 -5.34
N GLN A 147 -9.64 -16.45 -6.02
CA GLN A 147 -8.78 -17.46 -5.39
C GLN A 147 -7.29 -17.06 -5.46
N CYS A 148 -6.54 -17.54 -4.48
CA CYS A 148 -5.08 -17.42 -4.40
C CYS A 148 -4.46 -18.76 -4.04
N LEU A 149 -3.14 -18.83 -4.21
CA LEU A 149 -2.33 -19.97 -3.81
C LEU A 149 -1.54 -19.63 -2.56
N LEU A 150 -1.44 -20.58 -1.65
CA LEU A 150 -0.72 -20.45 -0.40
C LEU A 150 0.07 -21.74 -0.14
N GLU A 151 1.35 -21.61 0.17
CA GLU A 151 2.27 -22.74 0.38
C GLU A 151 3.16 -22.43 1.59
N GLY A 152 3.30 -23.34 2.56
CA GLY A 152 4.19 -23.15 3.73
C GLY A 152 3.72 -22.16 4.81
N VAL A 153 2.98 -21.11 4.44
CA VAL A 153 2.64 -19.98 5.36
C VAL A 153 1.71 -20.39 6.51
N MET A 154 0.83 -21.37 6.26
CA MET A 154 -0.14 -21.87 7.25
C MET A 154 0.27 -23.20 7.88
N GLU A 155 1.47 -23.73 7.62
CA GLU A 155 1.88 -25.02 8.15
C GLU A 155 2.18 -24.94 9.66
N LYS A 156 1.87 -26.02 10.37
CA LYS A 156 2.22 -26.17 11.79
C LYS A 156 3.75 -26.26 11.84
N GLY A 157 4.41 -25.29 12.48
CA GLY A 157 5.84 -25.43 12.78
C GLY A 157 6.08 -26.67 13.63
N GLU A 158 7.24 -27.30 13.48
CA GLU A 158 7.61 -28.55 14.17
C GLU A 158 7.55 -28.44 15.71
N ASP A 159 7.57 -27.22 16.26
CA ASP A 159 7.56 -26.94 17.70
C ASP A 159 6.16 -26.74 18.33
N MET A 160 5.07 -27.01 17.60
CA MET A 160 3.73 -26.84 18.16
C MET A 160 3.29 -28.04 19.00
N ILE A 161 3.51 -27.96 20.32
CA ILE A 161 2.88 -28.85 21.31
C ILE A 161 1.37 -28.78 21.13
N GLU A 162 0.74 -29.92 20.83
CA GLU A 162 -0.72 -30.05 20.87
C GLU A 162 -1.17 -29.85 22.32
N ILE A 163 -1.71 -28.67 22.62
CA ILE A 163 -2.43 -28.46 23.88
C ILE A 163 -3.76 -29.21 23.74
N ASP A 164 -3.73 -30.49 24.08
CA ASP A 164 -4.92 -31.30 24.27
C ASP A 164 -5.74 -30.67 25.41
N LYS A 165 -6.94 -30.15 25.08
CA LYS A 165 -7.84 -29.49 26.03
C LYS A 165 -8.58 -30.49 26.94
N THR A 166 -8.06 -31.70 27.10
CA THR A 166 -8.75 -32.79 27.78
C THR A 166 -8.28 -33.01 29.23
N SER A 167 -7.22 -32.33 29.71
CA SER A 167 -6.75 -32.48 31.10
C SER A 167 -7.16 -31.32 32.01
N THR A 168 -8.46 -31.16 32.25
CA THR A 168 -8.92 -30.49 33.47
C THR A 168 -10.01 -31.34 34.10
N GLN A 169 -9.61 -32.48 34.66
CA GLN A 169 -10.41 -33.17 35.67
C GLN A 169 -9.52 -33.60 36.85
N ALA A 170 -9.86 -32.98 37.98
CA ALA A 170 -9.90 -33.54 39.32
C ALA A 170 -8.60 -34.10 39.94
N THR A 171 -8.10 -33.37 40.93
CA THR A 171 -7.71 -34.01 42.20
C THR A 171 -7.97 -33.06 43.36
N THR A 172 -9.06 -33.30 44.09
CA THR A 172 -9.28 -32.76 45.44
C THR A 172 -8.66 -33.76 46.41
N PRO A 173 -7.71 -33.36 47.28
CA PRO A 173 -7.19 -34.25 48.30
C PRO A 173 -8.19 -34.36 49.46
N LYS A 174 -8.27 -35.57 50.03
CA LYS A 174 -9.07 -35.91 51.20
C LYS A 174 -8.25 -35.79 52.47
#